data_AF-A0AB32UQZ8-F1
#
_entry.id   AF-A0AB32UQZ8-F1
#
_cell.length_a   1.000
_cell.length_b   1.000
_cell.length_c   1.000
_cell.angle_alpha   90.00
_cell.angle_beta   90.00
_cell.angle_gamma   90.00
#
_symmetry.space_group_name_H-M   'P 1'
#
loop_
_entity.id
_entity.type
_entity.pdbx_description
1 polymer ?
#
loop_
_entity_poly.entity_id
_entity_poly.type
_entity_poly.pdbx_seq_one_letter_code
_entity_poly.pdbx_strand_id
1 'polypeptide(L)'
;MGAAMVVFVLVFLLGGWPLGEGCWEQEKIGLLQLKPFFNYHNALHNWVDVEGKESSHCCRWERVECDAISGRVIRLYLWKEYSDVAQDSENLRQPWYLNASLFLPFEELKSLDLSEHQIAGSLDNEGFEKLWGKLDKLEHLFLSDNQFNNSILSSLIEFSSLKSLDLSFNNLTKFIYTDELNKLINLEELSLWGNDIESFGSFGGILQT
;
A
#
# COMPACT_ATOMS: atom_id res chain seq x y z
N MET A 1 35.29 -31.63 -53.85
CA MET A 1 35.35 -30.60 -52.79
C MET A 1 33.93 -30.15 -52.52
N GLY A 2 33.24 -30.78 -51.57
CA GLY A 2 31.90 -30.38 -51.14
C GLY A 2 31.98 -29.97 -49.68
N ALA A 3 31.71 -28.71 -49.38
CA ALA A 3 31.62 -28.23 -48.00
C ALA A 3 30.23 -28.59 -47.47
N ALA A 4 30.18 -29.43 -46.43
CA ALA A 4 28.95 -29.66 -45.68
C ALA A 4 28.73 -28.48 -44.73
N MET A 5 27.64 -27.73 -44.90
CA MET A 5 27.19 -26.74 -43.93
C MET A 5 26.60 -27.46 -42.72
N VAL A 6 27.25 -27.36 -41.57
CA VAL A 6 26.69 -27.80 -40.30
C VAL A 6 25.82 -26.67 -39.75
N VAL A 7 24.50 -26.89 -39.73
CA VAL A 7 23.53 -25.98 -39.10
C VAL A 7 23.52 -26.27 -37.61
N PHE A 8 23.98 -25.32 -36.79
CA PHE A 8 23.79 -25.38 -35.33
C PHE A 8 22.34 -25.04 -35.02
N VAL A 9 21.51 -26.05 -34.79
CA VAL A 9 20.19 -25.87 -34.18
C VAL A 9 20.41 -25.63 -32.69
N LEU A 10 20.20 -24.40 -32.24
CA LEU A 10 20.11 -24.08 -30.81
C LEU A 10 18.85 -24.76 -30.26
N VAL A 11 19.03 -25.97 -29.74
CA VAL A 11 18.03 -26.62 -28.90
C VAL A 11 17.99 -25.84 -27.59
N PHE A 12 17.06 -24.90 -27.48
CA PHE A 12 16.62 -24.40 -26.19
C PHE A 12 15.99 -25.60 -25.47
N LEU A 13 16.81 -26.28 -24.67
CA LEU A 13 16.30 -27.24 -23.70
C LEU A 13 15.25 -26.49 -22.87
N LEU A 14 14.08 -27.11 -22.72
CA LEU A 14 13.03 -26.75 -21.78
C LEU A 14 13.54 -26.96 -20.34
N GLY A 15 14.66 -26.34 -19.99
CA GLY A 15 15.02 -26.02 -18.63
C GLY A 15 14.30 -24.74 -18.31
N GLY A 16 13.13 -24.85 -17.68
CA GLY A 16 12.47 -23.71 -17.07
C GLY A 16 13.52 -22.93 -16.29
N TRP A 17 13.68 -21.66 -16.60
CA TRP A 17 14.47 -20.78 -15.75
C TRP A 17 13.86 -20.85 -14.35
N PRO A 18 14.66 -20.83 -13.27
CA PRO A 18 14.10 -20.75 -11.94
C PRO A 18 13.17 -19.53 -11.90
N LEU A 19 11.93 -19.76 -11.49
CA LEU A 19 10.97 -18.70 -11.15
C LEU A 19 11.71 -17.67 -10.27
N GLY A 20 11.68 -16.40 -10.68
CA GLY A 20 12.55 -15.36 -10.15
C GLY A 20 12.60 -15.36 -8.63
N GLU A 21 13.79 -15.55 -8.06
CA GLU A 21 13.92 -15.90 -6.64
C GLU A 21 13.62 -14.73 -5.68
N GLY A 22 13.38 -13.49 -6.15
CA GLY A 22 13.03 -12.32 -5.33
C GLY A 22 12.21 -11.26 -6.08
N CYS A 23 11.92 -10.14 -5.42
CA CYS A 23 11.19 -9.03 -6.04
C CYS A 23 12.10 -8.15 -6.90
N TRP A 24 11.48 -7.22 -7.63
CA TRP A 24 12.21 -6.29 -8.49
C TRP A 24 13.12 -5.37 -7.68
N GLU A 25 14.25 -4.99 -8.25
CA GLU A 25 15.27 -4.21 -7.53
C GLU A 25 14.73 -2.86 -7.04
N GLN A 26 13.89 -2.18 -7.83
CA GLN A 26 13.25 -0.94 -7.42
C GLN A 26 12.27 -1.14 -6.26
N GLU A 27 11.52 -2.25 -6.26
CA GLU A 27 10.59 -2.60 -5.17
C GLU A 27 11.37 -2.95 -3.90
N LYS A 28 12.48 -3.70 -4.03
CA LYS A 28 13.40 -4.01 -2.92
C LYS A 28 13.98 -2.74 -2.29
N ILE A 29 14.47 -1.81 -3.13
CA ILE A 29 14.96 -0.50 -2.66
C ILE A 29 13.83 0.28 -1.97
N GLY A 30 12.63 0.30 -2.56
CA GLY A 30 11.46 0.94 -1.98
C GLY A 30 11.09 0.37 -0.60
N LEU A 31 11.12 -0.96 -0.44
CA LEU A 31 10.90 -1.62 0.85
C LEU A 31 11.95 -1.19 1.87
N LEU A 32 13.23 -1.18 1.51
CA LEU A 32 14.28 -0.71 2.42
C LEU A 32 14.13 0.77 2.80
N GLN A 33 13.60 1.61 1.89
CA GLN A 33 13.26 3.01 2.17
C GLN A 33 12.04 3.16 3.08
N LEU A 34 11.04 2.27 2.99
CA LEU A 34 9.88 2.25 3.89
C LEU A 34 10.26 1.80 5.31
N LYS A 35 11.24 0.90 5.44
CA LYS A 35 11.59 0.24 6.71
C LYS A 35 11.72 1.19 7.92
N PRO A 36 12.41 2.33 7.86
CA PRO A 36 12.60 3.21 9.03
C PRO A 36 11.28 3.77 9.61
N PHE A 37 10.23 3.83 8.80
CA PHE A 37 8.94 4.41 9.18
C PHE A 37 7.99 3.39 9.81
N PHE A 38 8.10 2.13 9.41
CA PHE A 38 7.13 1.07 9.77
C PHE A 38 7.73 -0.03 10.65
N ASN A 39 9.03 -0.01 10.95
CA ASN A 39 9.72 -1.05 11.75
C ASN A 39 9.52 -0.90 13.28
N TYR A 40 8.27 -0.76 13.72
CA TYR A 40 7.92 -0.75 15.15
C TYR A 40 8.17 -2.12 15.77
N HIS A 41 8.68 -2.15 17.01
CA HIS A 41 9.00 -3.38 17.74
C HIS A 41 9.81 -4.41 16.94
N ASN A 42 10.59 -3.94 15.95
CA ASN A 42 11.36 -4.79 15.04
C ASN A 42 10.49 -5.74 14.19
N ALA A 43 9.26 -5.37 13.87
CA ALA A 43 8.35 -6.17 13.04
C ALA A 43 8.85 -6.42 11.61
N LEU A 44 9.78 -5.58 11.10
CA LEU A 44 10.41 -5.72 9.79
C LEU A 44 11.85 -6.23 9.91
N HIS A 45 12.15 -7.01 10.95
CA HIS A 45 13.52 -7.45 11.28
C HIS A 45 14.24 -8.13 10.10
N ASN A 46 13.52 -8.92 9.29
CA ASN A 46 14.09 -9.68 8.18
C ASN A 46 14.18 -8.89 6.85
N TRP A 47 13.80 -7.60 6.83
CA TRP A 47 13.99 -6.72 5.67
C TRP A 47 15.46 -6.32 5.56
N VAL A 48 16.30 -7.21 5.04
CA VAL A 48 17.75 -7.00 4.99
C VAL A 48 18.29 -7.32 3.60
N ASP A 49 19.14 -6.42 3.10
CA ASP A 49 19.91 -6.68 1.90
C ASP A 49 21.31 -7.18 2.29
N VAL A 50 21.48 -8.50 2.23
CA VAL A 50 22.76 -9.14 2.53
C VAL A 50 23.25 -9.83 1.27
N GLU A 51 24.36 -9.33 0.74
CA GLU A 51 24.99 -9.85 -0.48
C GLU A 51 25.30 -11.35 -0.35
N GLY A 52 24.87 -12.14 -1.33
CA GLY A 52 25.14 -13.58 -1.39
C GLY A 52 24.33 -14.46 -0.43
N LYS A 53 23.22 -13.96 0.15
CA LYS A 53 22.31 -14.77 0.98
C LYS A 53 20.88 -14.79 0.45
N GLU A 54 20.20 -15.91 0.65
CA GLU A 54 18.76 -16.06 0.39
C GLU A 54 17.87 -15.03 1.12
N SER A 55 18.38 -14.37 2.17
CA SER A 55 17.68 -13.28 2.87
C SER A 55 17.55 -12.00 2.03
N SER A 56 18.25 -11.88 0.90
CA SER A 56 18.12 -10.75 -0.03
C SER A 56 16.82 -10.78 -0.86
N HIS A 57 16.07 -11.88 -0.80
CA HIS A 57 14.82 -12.04 -1.56
C HIS A 57 13.65 -11.40 -0.82
N CYS A 58 13.30 -10.17 -1.20
CA CYS A 58 12.22 -9.39 -0.59
C CYS A 58 10.84 -10.08 -0.57
N CYS A 59 10.55 -11.00 -1.50
CA CYS A 59 9.31 -11.77 -1.46
C CYS A 59 9.21 -12.76 -0.30
N ARG A 60 10.31 -13.00 0.42
CA ARG A 60 10.36 -13.81 1.64
C ARG A 60 10.40 -12.94 2.91
N TRP A 61 10.39 -11.62 2.75
CA TRP A 61 10.35 -10.72 3.88
C TRP A 61 8.99 -10.78 4.56
N GLU A 62 9.00 -10.60 5.87
CA GLU A 62 7.77 -10.56 6.65
C GLU A 62 6.91 -9.41 6.13
N ARG A 63 5.60 -9.60 6.04
CA ARG A 63 4.64 -8.58 5.58
C ARG A 63 4.77 -8.14 4.11
N VAL A 64 5.51 -8.89 3.29
CA VAL A 64 5.59 -8.70 1.83
C VAL A 64 5.02 -9.94 1.14
N GLU A 65 4.05 -9.75 0.25
CA GLU A 65 3.56 -10.80 -0.65
C GLU A 65 3.86 -10.42 -2.10
N CYS A 66 4.38 -11.37 -2.86
CA CYS A 66 4.66 -11.21 -4.28
C CYS A 66 3.79 -12.12 -5.14
N ASP A 67 3.55 -11.69 -6.37
CA ASP A 67 3.00 -12.55 -7.41
C ASP A 67 4.01 -13.66 -7.76
N ALA A 68 3.53 -14.91 -7.75
CA ALA A 68 4.40 -16.08 -7.87
C ALA A 68 5.07 -16.22 -9.25
N ILE A 69 4.55 -15.55 -10.28
CA ILE A 69 5.05 -15.64 -11.65
C ILE A 69 5.99 -14.49 -11.97
N SER A 70 5.54 -13.26 -11.70
CA SER A 70 6.26 -12.03 -12.04
C SER A 70 7.26 -11.58 -10.98
N GLY A 71 7.14 -12.08 -9.75
CA GLY A 71 7.94 -11.65 -8.60
C GLY A 71 7.60 -10.25 -8.11
N ARG A 72 6.56 -9.60 -8.65
CA ARG A 72 6.18 -8.23 -8.29
C ARG A 72 5.51 -8.21 -6.93
N VAL A 73 5.79 -7.18 -6.12
CA VAL A 73 5.12 -6.98 -4.83
C VAL A 73 3.65 -6.66 -5.07
N ILE A 74 2.75 -7.48 -4.51
CA ILE A 74 1.29 -7.34 -4.65
C ILE A 74 0.58 -7.03 -3.33
N ARG A 75 1.16 -7.34 -2.17
CA ARG A 75 0.60 -6.95 -0.87
C ARG A 75 1.67 -6.49 0.10
N LEU A 76 1.34 -5.43 0.85
CA LEU A 76 2.16 -4.90 1.93
C LEU A 76 1.32 -4.77 3.21
N TYR A 77 1.79 -5.42 4.27
CA TYR A 77 1.15 -5.44 5.59
C TYR A 77 1.94 -4.58 6.59
N LEU A 78 1.81 -3.27 6.48
CA LEU A 78 2.60 -2.33 7.28
C LEU A 78 1.91 -1.90 8.56
N TRP A 79 0.74 -2.43 8.90
CA TRP A 79 0.02 -2.14 10.15
C TRP A 79 0.91 -2.25 11.39
N LYS A 80 0.65 -1.42 12.39
CA LYS A 80 1.38 -1.49 13.66
C LYS A 80 0.71 -2.48 14.59
N GLU A 81 1.48 -3.38 15.21
CA GLU A 81 0.93 -4.27 16.23
C GLU A 81 0.87 -3.55 17.58
N TYR A 82 -0.34 -3.36 18.12
CA TYR A 82 -0.53 -2.88 19.49
C TYR A 82 0.01 -3.94 20.47
N SER A 83 1.25 -3.74 20.95
CA SER A 83 1.77 -4.52 22.07
C SER A 83 1.55 -3.77 23.38
N ASP A 84 0.99 -4.47 24.38
CA ASP A 84 0.54 -4.00 25.70
C ASP A 84 1.62 -3.36 26.61
N VAL A 85 2.78 -2.95 26.07
CA VAL A 85 3.90 -2.43 26.87
C VAL A 85 4.55 -1.23 26.19
N ALA A 86 3.83 -0.12 26.15
CA ALA A 86 4.46 1.20 26.11
C ALA A 86 3.71 2.14 27.06
N GLN A 87 4.18 2.19 28.31
CA GLN A 87 4.05 3.34 29.20
C GLN A 87 4.84 4.55 28.66
N ASP A 88 4.75 4.83 27.35
CA ASP A 88 5.18 6.11 26.80
C ASP A 88 3.91 6.89 26.54
N SER A 89 3.74 7.95 27.31
CA SER A 89 2.54 8.77 27.40
C SER A 89 1.79 8.89 26.07
N GLU A 90 0.57 8.37 26.01
CA GLU A 90 -0.39 8.59 24.92
C GLU A 90 -0.57 10.10 24.60
N ASN A 91 -0.15 10.97 25.52
CA ASN A 91 -0.24 12.42 25.44
C ASN A 91 0.90 13.15 24.69
N LEU A 92 1.90 12.47 24.08
CA LEU A 92 3.02 13.14 23.39
C LEU A 92 3.28 12.69 21.95
N ARG A 93 2.50 11.77 21.37
CA ARG A 93 2.69 11.42 19.96
C ARG A 93 2.07 12.48 19.07
N GLN A 94 2.93 13.29 18.45
CA GLN A 94 2.56 14.25 17.43
C GLN A 94 1.90 13.50 16.25
N PRO A 95 0.89 14.11 15.59
CA PRO A 95 0.28 13.56 14.39
C PRO A 95 1.35 13.23 13.35
N TRP A 96 1.29 12.04 12.74
CA TRP A 96 2.21 11.67 11.67
C TRP A 96 1.62 12.02 10.30
N TYR A 97 2.40 12.72 9.48
CA TYR A 97 2.08 12.99 8.08
C TYR A 97 2.87 12.06 7.17
N LEU A 98 2.16 11.21 6.43
CA LEU A 98 2.72 10.20 5.55
C LEU A 98 3.35 10.81 4.28
N ASN A 99 4.47 10.26 3.83
CA ASN A 99 4.97 10.45 2.48
C ASN A 99 4.51 9.26 1.62
N ALA A 100 3.40 9.42 0.90
CA ALA A 100 2.83 8.37 0.08
C ALA A 100 3.67 8.10 -1.18
N SER A 101 4.51 9.03 -1.63
CA SER A 101 5.41 8.80 -2.79
C SER A 101 6.41 7.67 -2.57
N LEU A 102 6.64 7.23 -1.32
CA LEU A 102 7.42 6.04 -1.02
C LEU A 102 6.80 4.74 -1.61
N PHE A 103 5.52 4.76 -1.98
CA PHE A 103 4.83 3.61 -2.58
C PHE A 103 4.88 3.59 -4.12
N LEU A 104 5.45 4.59 -4.78
CA LEU A 104 5.58 4.66 -6.24
C LEU A 104 6.27 3.45 -6.90
N PRO A 105 7.25 2.77 -6.27
CA PRO A 105 7.89 1.61 -6.88
C PRO A 105 6.96 0.39 -7.06
N PHE A 106 5.86 0.31 -6.31
CA PHE A 106 5.01 -0.90 -6.23
C PHE A 106 3.83 -0.87 -7.20
N GLU A 107 4.08 -0.67 -8.50
CA GLU A 107 3.03 -0.47 -9.52
C GLU A 107 2.01 -1.64 -9.64
N GLU A 108 2.36 -2.82 -9.13
CA GLU A 108 1.50 -4.02 -9.13
C GLU A 108 0.78 -4.25 -7.79
N LEU A 109 0.90 -3.30 -6.85
CA LEU A 109 0.31 -3.42 -5.52
C LEU A 109 -1.20 -3.52 -5.61
N LYS A 110 -1.75 -4.57 -5.01
CA LYS A 110 -3.19 -4.85 -4.91
C LYS A 110 -3.74 -4.59 -3.52
N SER A 111 -2.90 -4.68 -2.50
CA SER A 111 -3.31 -4.53 -1.11
C SER A 111 -2.28 -3.74 -0.32
N LEU A 112 -2.73 -2.69 0.36
CA LEU A 112 -1.90 -1.89 1.24
C LEU A 112 -2.60 -1.72 2.58
N ASP A 113 -1.89 -2.10 3.65
CA ASP A 113 -2.36 -1.94 5.02
C ASP A 113 -1.43 -1.00 5.79
N LEU A 114 -1.96 0.17 6.18
CA LEU A 114 -1.30 1.21 6.97
C LEU A 114 -2.06 1.48 8.27
N SER A 115 -2.73 0.47 8.82
CA SER A 115 -3.55 0.62 10.03
C SER A 115 -2.69 0.87 11.27
N GLU A 116 -3.25 1.52 12.29
CA GLU A 116 -2.66 1.69 13.64
C GLU A 116 -1.41 2.60 13.72
N HIS A 117 -1.25 3.59 12.83
CA HIS A 117 -0.05 4.44 12.77
C HIS A 117 -0.22 5.87 13.28
N GLN A 118 -1.41 6.26 13.73
CA GLN A 118 -1.72 7.65 14.09
C GLN A 118 -1.46 8.64 12.94
N ILE A 119 -1.66 8.20 11.69
CA ILE A 119 -1.48 9.03 10.51
C ILE A 119 -2.62 10.02 10.45
N ALA A 120 -2.31 11.32 10.53
CA ALA A 120 -3.33 12.38 10.47
C ALA A 120 -3.55 12.93 9.07
N GLY A 121 -2.64 12.64 8.16
CA GLY A 121 -2.68 13.13 6.78
C GLY A 121 -1.40 12.79 6.05
N SER A 122 -1.13 13.53 4.99
CA SER A 122 0.09 13.37 4.19
C SER A 122 0.91 14.65 4.18
N LEU A 123 2.21 14.54 3.87
CA LEU A 123 3.06 15.71 3.61
C LEU A 123 2.55 16.47 2.38
N ASP A 124 2.76 17.79 2.38
CA ASP A 124 2.34 18.66 1.28
C ASP A 124 2.92 18.20 -0.05
N ASN A 125 2.05 17.96 -1.04
CA ASN A 125 2.40 17.42 -2.36
C ASN A 125 3.04 16.03 -2.32
N GLU A 126 2.85 15.23 -1.27
CA GLU A 126 3.34 13.86 -1.19
C GLU A 126 2.25 12.91 -0.66
N GLY A 127 0.97 13.25 -0.83
CA GLY A 127 -0.15 12.43 -0.40
C GLY A 127 -0.58 11.38 -1.42
N PHE A 128 -1.71 10.72 -1.14
CA PHE A 128 -2.24 9.66 -2.00
C PHE A 128 -2.51 10.13 -3.44
N GLU A 129 -2.67 11.43 -3.68
CA GLU A 129 -2.77 12.01 -5.01
C GLU A 129 -1.52 11.78 -5.89
N LYS A 130 -0.36 11.51 -5.29
CA LYS A 130 0.85 11.13 -6.03
C LYS A 130 0.79 9.74 -6.65
N LEU A 131 -0.08 8.90 -6.12
CA LEU A 131 -0.23 7.51 -6.53
C LEU A 131 -1.29 7.34 -7.62
N TRP A 132 -2.03 8.41 -7.94
CA TRP A 132 -3.02 8.43 -9.01
C TRP A 132 -2.40 8.10 -10.37
N GLY A 133 -2.99 7.14 -11.11
CA GLY A 133 -2.45 6.67 -12.38
C GLY A 133 -1.17 5.84 -12.26
N LYS A 134 -0.76 5.48 -11.04
CA LYS A 134 0.46 4.70 -10.74
C LYS A 134 0.15 3.40 -10.05
N LEU A 135 -0.75 3.44 -9.06
CA LEU A 135 -1.24 2.24 -8.35
C LEU A 135 -2.65 1.87 -8.82
N ASP A 136 -2.81 1.74 -10.13
CA ASP A 136 -4.11 1.45 -10.76
C ASP A 136 -4.61 0.03 -10.48
N LYS A 137 -3.79 -0.80 -9.82
CA LYS A 137 -4.12 -2.17 -9.42
C LYS A 137 -4.49 -2.31 -7.95
N LEU A 138 -4.51 -1.21 -7.19
CA LEU A 138 -4.81 -1.23 -5.76
C LEU A 138 -6.30 -1.52 -5.51
N GLU A 139 -6.59 -2.71 -5.00
CA GLU A 139 -7.97 -3.18 -4.75
C GLU A 139 -8.37 -3.04 -3.27
N HIS A 140 -7.41 -3.15 -2.35
CA HIS A 140 -7.67 -3.12 -0.91
C HIS A 140 -6.77 -2.09 -0.23
N LEU A 141 -7.40 -1.15 0.48
CA LEU A 141 -6.70 -0.13 1.24
C LEU A 141 -7.23 -0.09 2.67
N PHE A 142 -6.38 -0.46 3.61
CA PHE A 142 -6.70 -0.47 5.04
C PHE A 142 -5.96 0.69 5.73
N LEU A 143 -6.75 1.60 6.31
CA LEU A 143 -6.30 2.83 6.96
C LEU A 143 -6.92 2.96 8.36
N SER A 144 -7.38 1.86 8.95
CA SER A 144 -8.08 1.88 10.23
C SER A 144 -7.17 2.27 11.39
N ASP A 145 -7.77 2.79 12.45
CA ASP A 145 -7.06 3.22 13.66
C ASP A 145 -5.93 4.23 13.35
N ASN A 146 -6.33 5.31 12.66
CA ASN A 146 -5.46 6.44 12.33
C ASN A 146 -6.14 7.75 12.76
N GLN A 147 -5.65 8.89 12.29
CA GLN A 147 -6.16 10.22 12.64
C GLN A 147 -6.68 10.97 11.41
N PHE A 148 -7.00 10.27 10.32
CA PHE A 148 -7.48 10.88 9.09
C PHE A 148 -8.81 11.63 9.33
N ASN A 149 -8.93 12.81 8.72
CA ASN A 149 -10.18 13.57 8.67
C ASN A 149 -10.82 13.44 7.28
N ASN A 150 -11.97 14.08 7.06
CA ASN A 150 -12.75 13.96 5.82
C ASN A 150 -11.96 14.24 4.53
N SER A 151 -10.85 14.99 4.59
CA SER A 151 -10.00 15.25 3.43
C SER A 151 -9.37 14.00 2.82
N ILE A 152 -9.30 12.88 3.54
CA ILE A 152 -8.80 11.61 2.99
C ILE A 152 -9.63 11.18 1.77
N LEU A 153 -10.94 11.43 1.77
CA LEU A 153 -11.83 11.03 0.68
C LEU A 153 -11.43 11.68 -0.64
N SER A 154 -11.10 12.98 -0.63
CA SER A 154 -10.67 13.70 -1.82
C SER A 154 -9.34 13.19 -2.38
N SER A 155 -8.43 12.73 -1.52
CA SER A 155 -7.15 12.13 -1.92
C SER A 155 -7.30 10.73 -2.52
N LEU A 156 -8.43 10.05 -2.32
CA LEU A 156 -8.65 8.68 -2.79
C LEU A 156 -9.46 8.59 -4.10
N ILE A 157 -10.03 9.70 -4.59
CA ILE A 157 -11.04 9.69 -5.67
C ILE A 157 -10.61 9.07 -7.01
N GLU A 158 -9.30 9.02 -7.31
CA GLU A 158 -8.80 8.47 -8.58
C GLU A 158 -8.42 6.98 -8.49
N PHE A 159 -8.54 6.34 -7.32
CA PHE A 159 -8.33 4.89 -7.20
C PHE A 159 -9.57 4.11 -7.64
N SER A 160 -9.85 4.15 -8.94
CA SER A 160 -10.99 3.46 -9.53
C SER A 160 -10.97 1.94 -9.35
N SER A 161 -9.82 1.32 -9.05
CA SER A 161 -9.67 -0.11 -8.79
C SER A 161 -10.00 -0.56 -7.36
N LEU A 162 -10.19 0.37 -6.41
CA LEU A 162 -10.52 0.02 -5.03
C LEU A 162 -11.84 -0.75 -4.97
N LYS A 163 -11.79 -1.90 -4.29
CA LYS A 163 -12.93 -2.75 -3.95
C LYS A 163 -13.23 -2.73 -2.46
N SER A 164 -12.20 -2.62 -1.62
CA SER A 164 -12.36 -2.55 -0.17
C SER A 164 -11.56 -1.37 0.40
N LEU A 165 -12.25 -0.52 1.16
CA LEU A 165 -11.68 0.62 1.85
C LEU A 165 -12.07 0.59 3.33
N ASP A 166 -11.08 0.51 4.21
CA ASP A 166 -11.30 0.60 5.65
C ASP A 166 -10.74 1.92 6.20
N LEU A 167 -11.66 2.80 6.62
CA LEU A 167 -11.38 4.04 7.33
C LEU A 167 -11.96 4.02 8.75
N SER A 168 -12.21 2.84 9.31
CA SER A 168 -12.71 2.73 10.68
C SER A 168 -11.75 3.31 11.70
N PHE A 169 -12.27 3.76 12.85
CA PHE A 169 -11.47 4.39 13.90
C PHE A 169 -10.55 5.49 13.39
N ASN A 170 -11.14 6.51 12.77
CA ASN A 170 -10.44 7.71 12.34
C ASN A 170 -11.16 8.95 12.91
N ASN A 171 -10.72 10.14 12.49
CA ASN A 171 -11.32 11.42 12.87
C ASN A 171 -12.26 11.94 11.77
N LEU A 172 -12.96 11.05 11.05
CA LEU A 172 -14.01 11.47 10.13
C LEU A 172 -15.19 12.00 10.97
N THR A 173 -15.65 13.20 10.67
CA THR A 173 -16.68 13.86 11.49
C THR A 173 -17.78 14.50 10.66
N LYS A 174 -18.93 14.73 11.30
CA LYS A 174 -20.04 15.54 10.78
C LYS A 174 -20.63 14.97 9.48
N PHE A 175 -20.29 15.59 8.35
CA PHE A 175 -20.91 15.35 7.05
C PHE A 175 -19.91 14.76 6.07
N ILE A 176 -20.28 13.64 5.45
CA ILE A 176 -19.50 13.00 4.40
C ILE A 176 -20.13 13.29 3.04
N TYR A 177 -19.33 13.85 2.14
CA TYR A 177 -19.73 14.10 0.75
C TYR A 177 -19.72 12.78 -0.04
N THR A 178 -20.90 12.31 -0.42
CA THR A 178 -21.05 11.06 -1.18
C THR A 178 -20.51 11.17 -2.60
N ASP A 179 -20.37 12.39 -3.15
CA ASP A 179 -19.86 12.58 -4.52
C ASP A 179 -18.43 12.07 -4.71
N GLU A 180 -17.59 12.17 -3.68
CA GLU A 180 -16.22 11.64 -3.69
C GLU A 180 -16.23 10.12 -3.62
N LEU A 181 -17.05 9.54 -2.73
CA LEU A 181 -17.24 8.09 -2.62
C LEU A 181 -17.80 7.49 -3.91
N ASN A 182 -18.70 8.20 -4.59
CA ASN A 182 -19.30 7.76 -5.86
C ASN A 182 -18.28 7.67 -7.01
N LYS A 183 -17.09 8.27 -6.88
CA LYS A 183 -15.99 8.12 -7.86
C LYS A 183 -15.25 6.79 -7.70
N LEU A 184 -15.35 6.15 -6.54
CA LEU A 184 -14.82 4.81 -6.29
C LEU A 184 -15.77 3.76 -6.87
N ILE A 185 -15.89 3.74 -8.20
CA ILE A 185 -16.94 3.02 -8.93
C ILE A 185 -16.95 1.50 -8.73
N ASN A 186 -15.83 0.91 -8.30
CA ASN A 186 -15.69 -0.52 -8.05
C ASN A 186 -15.70 -0.86 -6.55
N LEU A 187 -15.99 0.11 -5.67
CA LEU A 187 -15.99 -0.11 -4.23
C LEU A 187 -17.17 -1.01 -3.83
N GLU A 188 -16.85 -2.15 -3.24
CA GLU A 188 -17.80 -3.17 -2.78
C GLU A 188 -17.95 -3.13 -1.25
N GLU A 189 -16.86 -2.81 -0.55
CA GLU A 189 -16.79 -2.80 0.90
C GLU A 189 -16.25 -1.45 1.40
N LEU A 190 -17.01 -0.80 2.27
CA LEU A 190 -16.63 0.46 2.91
C LEU A 190 -16.87 0.37 4.41
N SER A 191 -15.80 0.49 5.19
CA SER A 191 -15.84 0.49 6.64
C SER A 191 -15.55 1.89 7.18
N LEU A 192 -16.53 2.46 7.88
CA LEU A 192 -16.47 3.81 8.47
C LEU A 192 -16.77 3.81 9.99
N TRP A 193 -16.93 2.64 10.59
CA TRP A 193 -17.34 2.53 11.99
C TRP A 193 -16.26 3.08 12.93
N GLY A 194 -16.64 3.53 14.13
CA GLY A 194 -15.67 4.15 15.05
C GLY A 194 -15.23 5.56 14.65
N ASN A 195 -15.93 6.23 13.73
CA ASN A 195 -15.80 7.66 13.43
C ASN A 195 -16.98 8.46 14.02
N ASP A 196 -16.90 9.79 14.00
CA ASP A 196 -17.93 10.72 14.51
C ASP A 196 -18.81 11.29 13.38
N ILE A 197 -19.26 10.41 12.47
CA ILE A 197 -20.06 10.77 11.29
C ILE A 197 -21.53 10.89 11.69
N GLU A 198 -22.13 12.05 11.44
CA GLU A 198 -23.55 12.32 11.75
C GLU A 198 -24.46 12.12 10.54
N SER A 199 -23.99 12.45 9.33
CA SER A 199 -24.81 12.39 8.11
C SER A 199 -24.00 12.29 6.81
N PHE A 200 -24.69 11.88 5.73
CA PHE A 200 -24.15 11.75 4.38
C PHE A 200 -24.98 12.56 3.40
N GLY A 201 -24.37 13.08 2.34
CA GLY A 201 -25.12 13.64 1.23
C GLY A 201 -24.24 14.18 0.10
N SER A 202 -24.88 14.67 -0.97
CA SER A 202 -24.19 15.20 -2.13
C SER A 202 -24.16 16.74 -2.15
N PHE A 203 -23.22 17.32 -2.89
CA PHE A 203 -23.12 18.75 -3.13
C PHE A 203 -24.44 19.37 -3.65
N GLY A 204 -25.26 18.57 -4.34
CA GLY A 204 -26.57 18.99 -4.89
C GLY A 204 -27.76 18.80 -3.94
N GLY A 205 -27.60 18.13 -2.80
CA GLY A 205 -28.66 17.92 -1.79
C GLY A 205 -28.81 19.09 -0.81
N ILE A 206 -27.86 20.02 -0.79
CA ILE A 206 -27.91 21.24 0.02
C ILE A 206 -28.58 22.35 -0.81
N LEU A 207 -29.84 22.14 -1.19
CA LEU A 207 -30.72 23.27 -1.49
C LEU A 207 -31.23 23.80 -0.15
N GLN A 208 -30.62 24.90 0.29
CA GLN A 208 -31.10 25.72 1.41
C GLN A 208 -32.58 26.05 1.18
N THR A 209 -33.43 25.68 2.14
CA THR A 209 -34.70 26.38 2.41
C THR A 209 -34.43 27.62 3.23
#